data_AF-A0A1F5KCG3-F1
#
_entry.id   AF-A0A1F5KCG3-F1
#
_cell.length_a   1.000
_cell.length_b   1.000
_cell.length_c   1.000
_cell.angle_alpha   90.00
_cell.angle_beta   90.00
_cell.angle_gamma   90.00
#
_symmetry.space_group_name_H-M   'P 1'
#
loop_
_entity.id
_entity.type
_entity.pdbx_description
1 polymer ?
#
loop_
_entity_poly.entity_id
_entity_poly.type
_entity_poly.pdbx_seq_one_letter_code
_entity_poly.pdbx_strand_id
1 'polypeptide(L)' 'MFDFIKNISPTELLIIVLIFVVLFGGKAIAGRLARTGGETVKEIKKIKKEFTNAIDDDDKPGKN' A
#
# COMPACT_ATOMS: atom_id res chain seq x y z
N MET A 1 -17.63 -8.29 -0.38
CA MET A 1 -16.83 -9.09 -1.34
C MET A 1 -15.49 -9.55 -0.76
N PHE A 2 -14.85 -8.79 0.13
CA PHE A 2 -13.63 -9.23 0.85
C PHE A 2 -13.92 -9.98 2.17
N ASP A 3 -15.17 -10.37 2.42
CA ASP A 3 -15.59 -11.01 3.68
C ASP A 3 -14.96 -12.40 3.90
N PHE A 4 -14.48 -13.03 2.82
CA PHE A 4 -13.65 -14.23 2.87
C PHE A 4 -12.35 -13.99 3.63
N ILE A 5 -11.69 -12.84 3.49
CA ILE A 5 -10.40 -12.54 4.14
C ILE A 5 -10.57 -12.32 5.65
N LYS A 6 -11.74 -11.85 6.10
CA LYS A 6 -12.02 -11.60 7.52
C LYS A 6 -12.16 -12.87 8.36
N ASN A 7 -12.47 -14.00 7.72
CA ASN A 7 -12.62 -15.31 8.39
C ASN A 7 -11.35 -16.17 8.30
N ILE A 8 -10.26 -15.64 7.71
CA ILE A 8 -8.99 -16.37 7.58
C ILE A 8 -8.18 -16.12 8.85
N SER A 9 -7.86 -17.21 9.54
CA SER A 9 -6.97 -17.19 10.70
C SER A 9 -5.55 -16.81 10.27
N PRO A 10 -4.74 -16.17 11.14
CA PRO A 10 -3.35 -15.78 10.80
C PRO A 10 -2.51 -16.94 10.25
N THR A 11 -2.75 -18.16 10.74
CA THR A 11 -2.11 -19.40 10.25
C THR A 11 -2.46 -19.72 8.79
N GLU A 12 -3.73 -19.60 8.42
CA GLU A 12 -4.20 -19.86 7.06
C GLU A 12 -3.65 -18.80 6.09
N LEU A 13 -3.59 -17.55 6.53
CA LEU A 13 -2.98 -16.47 5.77
C LEU A 13 -1.49 -16.73 5.52
N LEU A 14 -0.77 -17.26 6.50
CA LEU A 14 0.63 -17.68 6.33
C LEU A 14 0.79 -18.78 5.27
N ILE A 15 -0.08 -19.79 5.29
CA ILE A 15 -0.08 -20.88 4.29
C ILE A 15 -0.36 -20.34 2.89
N ILE A 16 -1.34 -19.44 2.76
CA ILE A 16 -1.67 -18.79 1.48
C ILE A 16 -0.46 -18.03 0.95
N VAL A 17 0.19 -17.22 1.79
CA VAL A 17 1.41 -16.49 1.42
C VAL A 17 2.53 -17.45 1.00
N LEU A 18 2.70 -18.57 1.70
CA LEU A 18 3.68 -19.59 1.34
C LEU A 18 3.41 -20.18 -0.06
N ILE A 19 2.16 -20.51 -0.36
CA ILE A 19 1.76 -21.01 -1.69
C ILE A 19 2.07 -19.98 -2.77
N PHE A 20 1.73 -18.70 -2.55
CA PHE A 20 2.05 -17.62 -3.48
C PHE A 20 3.56 -17.50 -3.72
N VAL A 21 4.37 -17.60 -2.66
CA VAL A 21 5.84 -17.56 -2.77
C VAL A 21 6.38 -18.77 -3.54
N VAL A 22 5.81 -19.95 -3.38
CA VAL A 22 6.20 -21.16 -4.12
C VAL A 22 5.81 -21.07 -5.61
N LEU A 23 4.60 -20.60 -5.92
CA LEU A 23 4.09 -20.55 -7.30
C LEU A 23 4.76 -19.47 -8.14
N PHE A 24 4.91 -18.26 -7.60
CA PHE A 24 5.48 -17.13 -8.33
C PHE A 24 6.99 -17.01 -8.12
N GLY A 25 7.52 -17.66 -7.09
CA GLY A 25 8.89 -17.47 -6.62
C GLY A 25 9.04 -16.14 -5.87
N GLY A 26 9.83 -16.13 -4.79
CA GLY A 26 10.13 -14.89 -4.06
C GLY A 26 10.74 -13.78 -4.94
N LYS A 27 11.42 -14.15 -6.04
CA LYS A 27 12.04 -13.22 -6.98
C LYS A 27 11.05 -12.47 -7.88
N ALA A 28 9.92 -13.07 -8.27
CA ALA A 28 8.95 -12.40 -9.14
C ALA A 28 8.10 -11.38 -8.36
N ILE A 29 7.72 -11.73 -7.14
CA ILE A 29 6.91 -10.87 -6.25
C ILE A 29 7.76 -9.69 -5.74
N ALA A 30 8.96 -9.96 -5.21
CA ALA A 30 9.79 -8.94 -4.57
C ALA A 30 10.61 -8.07 -5.55
N GLY A 31 10.73 -8.49 -6.81
CA GLY A 31 11.58 -7.81 -7.80
C GLY A 31 10.92 -6.57 -8.41
N ARG A 32 10.14 -6.78 -9.47
CA ARG A 32 9.58 -5.68 -10.29
C ARG A 32 8.25 -5.15 -9.77
N LEU A 33 7.33 -6.04 -9.39
CA LEU A 33 5.98 -5.65 -8.96
C LEU A 33 5.99 -4.89 -7.63
N ALA A 34 6.71 -5.40 -6.63
CA ALA A 34 6.84 -4.71 -5.35
C ALA A 34 7.58 -3.37 -5.49
N ARG A 35 8.61 -3.29 -6.33
CA ARG A 35 9.38 -2.06 -6.52
C ARG A 35 8.59 -0.99 -7.26
N THR A 36 8.04 -1.32 -8.43
CA THR A 36 7.22 -0.37 -9.20
C THR A 36 5.94 0.00 -8.45
N GLY A 37 5.26 -0.96 -7.83
CA GLY A 37 4.07 -0.69 -7.01
C GLY A 37 4.40 0.15 -5.78
N GLY A 38 5.53 -0.10 -5.12
CA GLY A 38 6.00 0.68 -3.97
C GLY A 38 6.35 2.12 -4.33
N GLU A 39 7.01 2.32 -5.48
CA GLU A 39 7.31 3.66 -6.02
C GLU A 39 6.01 4.43 -6.33
N THR A 40 5.05 3.81 -7.01
CA THR A 40 3.74 4.42 -7.30
C THR A 40 2.98 4.79 -6.01
N VAL A 41 2.93 3.90 -5.03
CA VAL A 41 2.26 4.18 -3.75
C VAL A 41 2.96 5.32 -3.00
N LYS A 42 4.29 5.40 -3.08
CA LYS A 42 5.07 6.48 -2.47
C LYS A 42 4.79 7.83 -3.12
N GLU A 43 4.71 7.89 -4.45
CA GLU A 43 4.35 9.10 -5.19
C GLU A 43 2.91 9.54 -4.90
N ILE A 44 1.95 8.62 -4.94
CA ILE A 44 0.55 8.91 -4.59
C ILE A 44 0.46 9.47 -3.17
N LYS A 45 1.20 8.88 -2.21
CA LYS A 45 1.25 9.38 -0.83
C LYS A 45 1.84 10.79 -0.73
N LYS A 46 2.86 11.09 -1.54
CA LYS A 46 3.48 12.42 -1.60
C LYS A 46 2.52 13.47 -2.14
N ILE A 47 1.87 13.19 -3.29
CA ILE A 47 0.85 14.06 -3.88
C ILE A 47 -0.28 14.30 -2.90
N LYS A 48 -0.79 13.25 -2.27
CA LYS A 48 -1.84 13.36 -1.24
C LYS A 48 -1.43 14.28 -0.09
N LYS A 49 -0.18 14.17 0.37
CA LYS A 49 0.35 15.01 1.45
C LYS A 49 0.48 16.47 1.01
N GLU A 50 1.00 16.73 -0.18
CA GLU A 50 1.14 18.08 -0.73
C GLU A 50 -0.23 18.74 -0.94
N PHE A 51 -1.21 17.98 -1.45
CA PHE A 51 -2.58 18.47 -1.64
C PHE A 51 -3.27 18.78 -0.31
N THR A 52 -3.16 17.90 0.69
CA THR A 52 -3.70 18.16 2.03
C THR A 52 -3.03 19.37 2.68
N ASN A 53 -1.71 19.49 2.59
CA ASN A 53 -0.99 20.64 3.14
C ASN A 53 -1.36 21.95 2.46
N ALA A 54 -1.56 21.97 1.13
CA ALA A 54 -1.96 23.16 0.39
C ALA A 54 -3.37 23.63 0.79
N ILE A 55 -4.30 22.69 1.02
CA ILE A 55 -5.65 23.00 1.51
C ILE A 55 -5.61 23.49 2.96
N ASP A 56 -4.83 22.84 3.83
CA ASP A 56 -4.70 23.22 5.24
C ASP A 56 -3.96 24.56 5.43
N ASP A 57 -3.14 25.00 4.46
CA ASP A 57 -2.49 26.31 4.49
C ASP A 57 -3.39 27.44 3.95
N ASP A 58 -4.34 27.15 3.06
CA ASP A 58 -5.36 28.12 2.64
C ASP A 58 -6.44 28.36 3.72
N ASP A 59 -6.66 27.41 4.63
CA ASP A 59 -7.66 27.50 5.72
C ASP A 59 -7.12 28.09 7.04
N LYS A 60 -5.87 28.60 7.08
CA LYS A 60 -5.35 29.32 8.26
C LYS A 60 -5.65 30.82 8.17
N PRO A 61 -6.54 31.37 9.02
CA PRO A 61 -6.73 32.80 9.10
C PRO A 61 -5.54 33.43 9.84
N GLY A 62 -4.86 34.38 9.19
CA GLY A 62 -4.02 35.37 9.87
C GLY A 62 -2.53 35.06 9.95
N LYS A 63 -1.79 35.45 8.91
CA LYS A 63 -0.44 36.00 9.07
C LYS A 63 -0.15 37.02 7.98
N ASN A 64 -0.78 38.19 8.11
CA ASN A 64 -0.32 39.49 7.63
C ASN A 64 -0.97 40.56 8.51
#